data_AF-A0AA35RAL8-F1
#
_entry.id   AF-A0AA35RAL8-F1
#
_cell.length_a   1.000
_cell.length_b   1.000
_cell.length_c   1.000
_cell.angle_alpha   90.00
_cell.angle_beta   90.00
_cell.angle_gamma   90.00
#
_symmetry.space_group_name_H-M   'P 1'
#
loop_
_entity.id
_entity.type
_entity.pdbx_description
1 polymer ?
#
loop_
_entity_poly.entity_id
_entity_poly.type
_entity_poly.pdbx_seq_one_letter_code
_entity_poly.pdbx_strand_id
1 'polypeptide(L)'
;MPYIYDYDTVMRVFEGSLKRLNLDHVDILLIHDPDNHFDQAMEGAYKALAELRSQRVISAIGAGMNQWEMEARLAREGDFDCFLLAGRYTLLDHAALSEFLPLCQRKTSA
;
A
#
# COMPACT_ATOMS: atom_id res chain seq x y z
N MET A 1 -11.84 3.02 -15.52
CA MET A 1 -11.52 1.60 -15.23
C MET A 1 -12.08 1.27 -13.86
N PRO A 2 -12.69 0.09 -13.66
CA PRO A 2 -13.11 -0.32 -12.32
C PRO A 2 -11.90 -0.51 -11.40
N TYR A 3 -12.06 -0.20 -10.12
CA TYR A 3 -11.10 -0.58 -9.09
C TYR A 3 -11.20 -2.09 -8.87
N ILE A 4 -10.06 -2.80 -8.97
CA ILE A 4 -10.00 -4.25 -8.84
C ILE A 4 -8.85 -4.58 -7.87
N TYR A 5 -9.20 -5.19 -6.75
CA TYR A 5 -8.27 -5.53 -5.67
C TYR A 5 -8.18 -7.05 -5.42
N ASP A 6 -8.65 -7.89 -6.34
CA ASP A 6 -8.53 -9.33 -6.18
C ASP A 6 -7.07 -9.79 -6.33
N TYR A 7 -6.76 -10.91 -5.69
CA TYR A 7 -5.42 -11.48 -5.64
C TYR A 7 -4.85 -11.78 -7.04
N ASP A 8 -5.63 -12.44 -7.91
CA ASP A 8 -5.15 -12.90 -9.22
C ASP A 8 -4.86 -11.72 -10.16
N THR A 9 -5.67 -10.67 -10.09
CA THR A 9 -5.45 -9.44 -10.83
C THR A 9 -4.16 -8.76 -10.39
N VAL A 10 -3.86 -8.73 -9.09
CA VAL A 10 -2.60 -8.18 -8.59
C VAL A 10 -1.40 -8.96 -9.12
N MET A 11 -1.41 -10.29 -9.04
CA MET A 11 -0.31 -11.12 -9.57
C MET A 11 -0.08 -10.89 -11.06
N ARG A 12 -1.17 -10.82 -11.85
CA ARG A 12 -1.11 -10.53 -13.29
C ARG A 12 -0.55 -9.13 -13.59
N VAL A 13 -1.00 -8.11 -12.86
CA VAL A 13 -0.55 -6.72 -13.07
C VAL A 13 0.90 -6.53 -12.61
N PHE A 14 1.33 -7.23 -11.56
CA PHE A 14 2.71 -7.27 -11.10
C PHE A 14 3.65 -7.77 -12.20
N GLU A 15 3.39 -8.96 -12.76
CA GLU A 15 4.19 -9.49 -13.88
C GLU A 15 4.19 -8.55 -15.10
N GLY A 16 3.03 -7.97 -15.41
CA GLY A 16 2.92 -6.99 -16.48
C GLY A 16 3.76 -5.73 -16.23
N SER A 17 3.90 -5.32 -14.96
CA SER A 17 4.71 -4.16 -14.58
C SER A 17 6.19 -4.43 -14.74
N LEU A 18 6.68 -5.59 -14.31
CA LEU A 18 8.07 -6.02 -14.53
C LEU A 18 8.44 -6.00 -16.02
N LYS A 19 7.56 -6.53 -16.88
CA LYS A 19 7.75 -6.50 -18.34
C LYS A 19 7.83 -5.09 -18.90
N ARG A 20 6.99 -4.17 -18.43
CA ARG A 20 6.98 -2.76 -18.90
C ARG A 20 8.19 -1.97 -18.42
N LEU A 21 8.65 -2.25 -17.21
CA LEU A 21 9.83 -1.61 -16.62
C LEU A 21 11.14 -2.23 -17.13
N ASN A 22 11.08 -3.41 -17.77
CA ASN A 22 12.23 -4.22 -18.14
C ASN A 22 13.13 -4.51 -16.91
N LEU A 23 12.49 -4.95 -15.83
CA LEU A 23 13.12 -5.32 -14.57
C LEU A 23 12.74 -6.74 -14.18
N ASP A 24 13.64 -7.43 -13.49
CA ASP A 24 13.38 -8.76 -12.93
C ASP A 24 12.70 -8.68 -11.55
N HIS A 25 12.83 -7.55 -10.85
CA HIS A 25 12.24 -7.32 -9.53
C HIS A 25 11.94 -5.82 -9.29
N VAL A 26 11.15 -5.54 -8.27
CA VAL A 26 10.93 -4.20 -7.70
C VAL A 26 11.08 -4.28 -6.19
N ASP A 27 11.56 -3.20 -5.57
CA ASP A 27 11.74 -3.18 -4.12
C ASP A 27 10.42 -3.04 -3.37
N ILE A 28 9.53 -2.16 -3.85
CA ILE A 28 8.30 -1.77 -3.14
C ILE A 28 7.10 -1.90 -4.07
N LEU A 29 6.02 -2.52 -3.60
CA LEU A 29 4.72 -2.55 -4.29
C LEU A 29 3.64 -1.89 -3.43
N LEU A 30 2.88 -0.96 -4.01
CA LEU A 30 1.84 -0.19 -3.31
C LEU A 30 0.44 -0.54 -3.81
N ILE A 31 -0.52 -0.72 -2.90
CA ILE A 31 -1.95 -0.75 -3.22
C ILE A 31 -2.39 0.70 -3.49
N HIS A 32 -2.90 0.95 -4.69
CA HIS A 32 -3.30 2.29 -5.14
C HIS A 32 -4.80 2.54 -4.88
N ASP A 33 -5.13 3.62 -4.18
CA ASP A 33 -6.50 4.15 -3.95
C ASP A 33 -7.59 3.17 -3.44
N PRO A 34 -7.35 2.32 -2.43
CA PRO A 34 -8.39 1.46 -1.83
C PRO A 34 -9.42 2.22 -0.97
N ASP A 35 -9.60 3.54 -1.16
CA ASP A 35 -10.37 4.47 -0.33
C ASP A 35 -11.72 3.93 0.16
N ASN A 36 -12.54 3.41 -0.75
CA ASN A 36 -13.87 2.85 -0.45
C ASN A 36 -13.91 1.33 -0.57
N HIS A 37 -12.76 0.68 -0.66
CA HIS A 37 -12.62 -0.75 -1.00
C HIS A 37 -11.75 -1.50 0.02
N PHE A 38 -11.75 -1.05 1.28
CA PHE A 38 -10.90 -1.61 2.32
C PHE A 38 -10.97 -3.14 2.42
N ASP A 39 -12.17 -3.71 2.54
CA ASP A 39 -12.32 -5.15 2.72
C ASP A 39 -11.79 -5.93 1.51
N GLN A 40 -12.09 -5.46 0.30
CA GLN A 40 -11.56 -6.07 -0.94
C GLN A 40 -10.04 -5.97 -1.02
N ALA A 41 -9.47 -4.83 -0.63
CA ALA A 41 -8.03 -4.61 -0.62
C ALA A 41 -7.33 -5.52 0.40
N MET A 42 -7.88 -5.66 1.61
CA MET A 42 -7.32 -6.52 2.66
C MET A 42 -7.49 -8.02 2.35
N GLU A 43 -8.62 -8.41 1.75
CA GLU A 43 -8.92 -9.81 1.44
C GLU A 43 -8.21 -10.33 0.18
N GLY A 44 -7.86 -9.43 -0.75
CA GLY A 44 -7.19 -9.77 -2.02
C GLY A 44 -5.80 -9.15 -2.14
N ALA A 45 -5.71 -7.88 -2.49
CA ALA A 45 -4.47 -7.21 -2.86
C ALA A 45 -3.39 -7.27 -1.77
N TYR A 46 -3.76 -7.04 -0.52
CA TYR A 46 -2.86 -7.17 0.63
C TYR A 46 -2.30 -8.59 0.75
N LYS A 47 -3.12 -9.63 0.56
CA LYS A 47 -2.64 -11.03 0.61
C LYS A 47 -1.65 -11.33 -0.52
N ALA A 48 -1.92 -10.85 -1.73
CA ALA A 48 -1.00 -11.01 -2.85
C ALA A 48 0.35 -10.33 -2.58
N LEU A 49 0.32 -9.07 -2.11
CA LEU A 49 1.52 -8.32 -1.75
C LEU A 49 2.29 -9.00 -0.61
N ALA A 50 1.60 -9.43 0.44
CA ALA A 50 2.19 -10.13 1.57
C ALA A 50 2.85 -11.45 1.16
N GLU A 51 2.23 -12.20 0.24
CA GLU A 51 2.82 -13.42 -0.31
C GLU A 51 4.09 -13.13 -1.09
N LEU A 52 4.06 -12.18 -2.03
CA LEU A 52 5.24 -11.75 -2.79
C LEU A 52 6.39 -11.32 -1.87
N ARG A 53 6.09 -10.56 -0.81
CA ARG A 53 7.07 -10.14 0.20
C ARG A 53 7.60 -11.35 0.98
N SER A 54 6.74 -12.27 1.40
CA SER A 54 7.14 -13.49 2.14
C SER A 54 8.08 -14.40 1.33
N GLN A 55 7.89 -14.45 0.01
CA GLN A 55 8.72 -15.19 -0.93
C GLN A 55 9.99 -14.42 -1.33
N ARG A 56 10.18 -13.20 -0.80
CA ARG A 56 11.27 -12.27 -1.13
C ARG A 56 11.34 -11.90 -2.62
N VAL A 57 10.18 -11.92 -3.30
CA VAL A 57 10.05 -11.42 -4.68
C VAL A 57 10.08 -9.90 -4.69
N ILE A 58 9.56 -9.28 -3.63
CA ILE A 58 9.65 -7.84 -3.33
C ILE A 58 10.15 -7.64 -1.89
N SER A 59 10.72 -6.47 -1.61
CA SER A 59 11.30 -6.16 -0.30
C SER A 59 10.30 -5.55 0.67
N ALA A 60 9.32 -4.80 0.17
CA ALA A 60 8.35 -4.07 0.99
C ALA A 60 6.99 -3.88 0.30
N ILE A 61 5.96 -3.69 1.12
CA ILE A 61 4.59 -3.43 0.68
C ILE A 61 4.06 -2.15 1.32
N GLY A 62 3.16 -1.49 0.61
CA GLY A 62 2.52 -0.28 1.12
C GLY A 62 1.17 0.00 0.49
N ALA A 63 0.63 1.16 0.81
CA ALA A 63 -0.54 1.73 0.15
C ALA A 63 -0.31 3.21 -0.15
N GLY A 64 -1.03 3.76 -1.13
CA GLY A 64 -0.99 5.19 -1.41
C GLY A 64 -2.35 5.70 -1.85
N MET A 65 -2.78 6.82 -1.26
CA MET A 65 -4.04 7.50 -1.58
C MET A 65 -4.07 8.95 -1.09
N ASN A 66 -5.17 9.67 -1.32
CA ASN A 66 -5.33 11.10 -1.03
C ASN A 66 -6.05 11.42 0.30
N GLN A 67 -6.14 10.47 1.22
CA GLN A 67 -6.60 10.71 2.59
C GLN A 67 -5.80 9.85 3.57
N TRP A 68 -5.77 10.26 4.84
CA TRP A 68 -4.94 9.61 5.86
C TRP A 68 -5.75 8.63 6.71
N GLU A 69 -7.07 8.78 6.79
CA GLU A 69 -7.94 8.02 7.68
C GLU A 69 -7.95 6.53 7.32
N MET A 70 -8.03 6.22 6.02
CA MET A 70 -7.95 4.85 5.53
C MET A 70 -6.53 4.30 5.60
N GLU A 71 -5.52 5.13 5.31
CA GLU A 71 -4.12 4.71 5.52
C GLU A 71 -3.85 4.38 6.99
N ALA A 72 -4.43 5.13 7.93
CA ALA A 72 -4.35 4.85 9.35
C ALA A 72 -5.07 3.54 9.72
N ARG A 73 -6.20 3.24 9.07
CA ARG A 73 -6.90 1.96 9.23
C ARG A 73 -6.05 0.80 8.71
N LEU A 74 -5.53 0.90 7.49
CA LEU A 74 -4.60 -0.08 6.90
C LEU A 74 -3.37 -0.28 7.78
N ALA A 75 -2.78 0.81 8.29
CA ALA A 75 -1.65 0.75 9.20
C ALA A 75 -1.98 0.02 10.51
N ARG A 76 -3.22 0.08 11.02
CA ARG A 76 -3.62 -0.66 12.23
C ARG A 76 -3.87 -2.14 11.95
N GLU A 77 -4.53 -2.43 10.84
CA GLU A 77 -5.08 -3.77 10.55
C GLU A 77 -4.15 -4.64 9.69
N GLY A 78 -3.14 -4.06 9.03
CA GLY A 78 -2.17 -4.75 8.20
C GLY A 78 -0.72 -4.49 8.58
N ASP A 79 0.16 -5.34 8.08
CA ASP A 79 1.61 -5.27 8.26
C ASP A 79 2.29 -4.62 7.05
N PHE A 80 2.14 -3.30 6.95
CA PHE A 80 2.68 -2.48 5.87
C PHE A 80 4.03 -1.85 6.26
N ASP A 81 4.92 -1.76 5.28
CA ASP A 81 6.26 -1.17 5.45
C ASP A 81 6.26 0.35 5.22
N CYS A 82 5.38 0.84 4.33
CA CYS A 82 5.29 2.26 4.03
C CYS A 82 3.90 2.69 3.53
N PHE A 83 3.68 4.00 3.55
CA PHE A 83 2.46 4.65 3.05
C PHE A 83 2.80 5.90 2.24
N LEU A 84 1.95 6.25 1.29
CA LEU A 84 2.11 7.40 0.41
C LEU A 84 0.85 8.28 0.45
N LEU A 85 0.93 9.35 1.25
CA LEU A 85 -0.08 10.42 1.28
C LEU A 85 0.05 11.32 0.04
N ALA A 86 -0.68 10.98 -1.01
CA ALA A 86 -0.61 11.66 -2.29
C ALA A 86 -1.10 13.11 -2.19
N GLY A 87 -0.15 14.05 -2.11
CA GLY A 87 -0.43 15.49 -2.02
C GLY A 87 -1.02 15.94 -0.67
N ARG A 88 -0.88 15.15 0.40
CA ARG A 88 -1.65 15.30 1.66
C ARG A 88 -0.85 15.41 2.96
N TYR A 89 0.38 15.90 2.85
CA TYR A 89 1.12 16.49 3.95
C TYR A 89 2.00 17.59 3.37
N THR A 90 1.54 18.82 3.47
CA THR A 90 2.13 20.00 2.83
C THR A 90 2.10 21.18 3.80
N LEU A 91 2.72 22.30 3.46
CA LEU A 91 2.65 23.51 4.30
C LEU A 91 1.21 23.99 4.57
N LEU A 92 0.26 23.65 3.69
CA LEU A 92 -1.15 24.05 3.82
C LEU A 92 -2.05 22.94 4.39
N ASP A 93 -1.58 21.70 4.41
CA ASP A 93 -2.36 20.53 4.82
C ASP A 93 -1.55 19.68 5.80
N HIS A 94 -1.95 19.75 7.08
CA HIS A 94 -1.31 19.06 8.19
C HIS A 94 -2.25 18.03 8.83
N ALA A 95 -3.36 17.65 8.18
CA ALA A 95 -4.42 16.84 8.81
C ALA A 95 -3.91 15.49 9.35
N ALA A 96 -2.97 14.86 8.65
CA ALA A 96 -2.38 13.58 9.05
C ALA A 96 -1.43 13.65 10.26
N LEU A 97 -1.00 14.85 10.66
CA LEU A 97 0.07 15.03 11.65
C LEU A 97 -0.32 14.60 13.06
N SER A 98 -1.59 14.75 13.45
CA SER A 98 -2.05 14.47 14.80
C SER A 98 -2.16 12.97 15.10
N GLU A 99 -2.44 12.14 14.08
CA GLU A 99 -2.81 10.74 14.29
C GLU A 99 -2.00 9.78 13.43
N PHE A 100 -2.00 9.97 12.11
CA PHE A 100 -1.43 9.02 11.16
C PHE A 100 0.10 9.00 11.18
N LEU A 101 0.77 10.15 11.07
CA LEU A 101 2.24 10.19 11.09
C LEU A 101 2.82 9.64 12.40
N PRO A 102 2.28 9.98 13.59
CA PRO A 102 2.69 9.34 14.84
C PRO A 102 2.42 7.82 14.87
N LEU A 103 1.34 7.34 14.23
CA LEU A 103 1.05 5.92 14.11
C LEU A 103 2.11 5.19 13.29
N CYS A 104 2.49 5.72 12.12
CA CYS A 104 3.58 5.16 11.31
C CYS A 104 4.89 5.10 12.08
N GLN A 105 5.26 6.18 12.78
CA GLN A 105 6.50 6.23 13.57
C GLN A 105 6.57 5.14 14.65
N ARG A 106 5.45 4.86 15.33
CA ARG A 106 5.37 3.79 16.34
C ARG A 106 5.57 2.40 15.72
N LYS A 107 5.05 2.17 14.52
CA LYS A 107 5.19 0.87 13.84
C LYS A 107 6.61 0.58 13.36
N THR A 108 7.36 1.59 12.94
CA THR A 108 8.77 1.43 12.53
C THR A 108 9.71 1.15 13.71
N SER A 109 9.29 1.44 14.94
CA SER A 109 10.13 1.29 16.14
C SER A 109 9.93 -0.05 16.87
N ALA A 110 9.11 -0.96 16.32
CA ALA A 110 8.80 -2.28 16.87
C ALA A 110 9.52 -3.37 16.07
#